data_AF-A0A442SK12-F1
#
_entry.id   AF-A0A442SK12-F1
#
_cell.length_a   1.000
_cell.length_b   1.000
_cell.length_c   1.000
_cell.angle_alpha   90.00
_cell.angle_beta   90.00
_cell.angle_gamma   90.00
#
_symmetry.space_group_name_H-M   'P 1'
#
loop_
_entity.id
_entity.type
_entity.pdbx_description
1 polymer ?
#
loop_
_entity_poly.entity_id
_entity_poly.type
_entity_poly.pdbx_seq_one_letter_code
_entity_poly.pdbx_strand_id
1 'polypeptide(L)'
;MTDTLDSAKLTDRVAALVEAAKRAGADAADAVAVRGRSTGVSVRLGKVEGTEASESEDVSLRVFVGKRVASVSATAASDPKALAERAVAMAKVSPEDPYQGLADPALLVKKPRDLDLFDPTEVSADQLKEAAMAAEAAALAVKGVTNSAGSGASAGLGGLVLATSHGFVGHYVASRFSRSTSVIAGEGTGMERDYEYSSRQHFSDLDAPEDIGRKAGERAARRIGARKAATGPVDVVFDPRVARGIAGHLAGGINGASVARKTSFLRDMMGKQVAAAAITVTDEPLRLRGQASRPFDGEGIEGEKLLMVEKGVLNHWFLSTSVARELGLTTNGRGSRNGSSVSPSSTNLAIEPGERTPEDLIKSLKSGFYVTEVFGQGVDMVTGEYSRGASGFWIENGELAYPVAEVTIASNLKTMFLNMVPASDLDRNFGTAAPTLLIEGMTLAGA
;
A
#
# COMPACT_ATOMS: atom_id res chain seq x y z
N MET A 1 -21.59 -17.25 11.59
CA MET A 1 -21.69 -16.24 12.67
C MET A 1 -22.41 -15.02 12.13
N THR A 2 -23.59 -14.70 12.66
CA THR A 2 -24.40 -13.50 12.38
C THR A 2 -23.81 -12.19 12.95
N ASP A 3 -22.49 -12.17 13.17
CA ASP A 3 -21.78 -11.01 13.69
C ASP A 3 -21.32 -10.16 12.50
N THR A 4 -22.29 -9.63 11.73
CA THR A 4 -22.14 -8.26 11.20
C THR A 4 -21.61 -7.48 12.38
N LEU A 5 -20.37 -6.98 12.27
CA LEU A 5 -19.62 -6.35 13.36
C LEU A 5 -20.57 -5.71 14.37
N ASP A 6 -20.31 -5.88 15.66
CA ASP A 6 -20.90 -5.08 16.75
C ASP A 6 -20.48 -3.59 16.63
N SER A 7 -20.69 -3.05 15.45
CA SER A 7 -20.53 -1.71 14.96
C SER A 7 -21.42 -0.80 15.79
N ALA A 8 -22.56 -1.29 16.28
CA ALA A 8 -23.37 -0.60 17.28
C ALA A 8 -22.57 -0.37 18.57
N LYS A 9 -22.04 -1.42 19.22
CA LYS A 9 -21.21 -1.26 20.42
C LYS A 9 -19.95 -0.42 20.18
N LEU A 10 -19.25 -0.61 19.06
CA LEU A 10 -18.08 0.19 18.72
C LEU A 10 -18.44 1.66 18.42
N THR A 11 -19.61 1.91 17.84
CA THR A 11 -20.16 3.26 17.62
C THR A 11 -20.48 3.93 18.94
N ASP A 12 -21.23 3.26 19.82
CA ASP A 12 -21.52 3.75 21.17
C ASP A 12 -20.23 4.05 21.94
N ARG A 13 -19.22 3.21 21.73
CA ARG A 13 -17.92 3.36 22.38
C ARG A 13 -17.16 4.60 21.92
N VAL A 14 -17.05 4.84 20.61
CA VAL A 14 -16.37 6.05 20.10
C VAL A 14 -17.17 7.31 20.41
N ALA A 15 -18.51 7.24 20.38
CA ALA A 15 -19.38 8.33 20.79
C ALA A 15 -19.17 8.68 22.27
N ALA A 16 -19.14 7.68 23.16
CA ALA A 16 -18.87 7.87 24.58
C ALA A 16 -17.50 8.51 24.84
N LEU A 17 -16.47 8.15 24.07
CA LEU A 17 -15.14 8.77 24.14
C LEU A 17 -15.17 10.26 23.75
N VAL A 18 -15.87 10.60 22.66
CA VAL A 18 -16.04 11.99 22.21
C VAL A 18 -16.80 12.81 23.26
N GLU A 19 -17.91 12.29 23.79
CA GLU A 19 -18.69 12.95 24.84
C GLU A 19 -17.89 13.12 26.13
N ALA A 20 -17.13 12.10 26.54
CA ALA A 20 -16.25 12.19 27.70
C ALA A 20 -15.17 13.26 27.50
N ALA A 21 -14.59 13.37 26.31
CA ALA A 21 -13.61 14.42 25.97
C ALA A 21 -14.21 15.82 26.06
N LYS A 22 -15.42 16.02 25.52
CA LYS A 22 -16.15 17.30 25.63
C LYS A 22 -16.40 17.66 27.10
N ARG A 23 -16.84 16.71 27.93
CA ARG A 23 -17.05 16.91 29.38
C ARG A 23 -15.76 17.19 30.14
N ALA A 24 -14.64 16.59 29.74
CA ALA A 24 -13.32 16.81 30.33
C ALA A 24 -12.70 18.19 29.94
N GLY A 25 -13.33 18.91 29.00
CA GLY A 25 -12.94 20.27 28.61
C GLY A 25 -12.25 20.38 27.25
N ALA A 26 -12.47 19.43 26.33
CA ALA A 26 -12.06 19.57 24.94
C ALA A 26 -13.00 20.51 24.16
N ASP A 27 -12.44 21.37 23.32
CA ASP A 27 -13.20 22.21 22.40
C ASP A 27 -13.76 21.38 21.24
N ALA A 28 -12.96 20.46 20.74
CA ALA A 28 -13.34 19.47 19.74
C ALA A 28 -12.65 18.13 20.03
N ALA A 29 -13.21 17.04 19.53
CA ALA A 29 -12.62 15.71 19.65
C ALA A 29 -13.08 14.81 18.49
N ASP A 30 -12.25 13.83 18.15
CA ASP A 30 -12.67 12.69 17.36
C ASP A 30 -12.14 11.40 17.98
N ALA A 31 -12.87 10.31 17.76
CA ALA A 31 -12.48 9.00 18.23
C ALA A 31 -12.68 7.98 17.12
N VAL A 32 -11.75 7.03 17.05
CA VAL A 32 -11.85 5.90 16.14
C VAL A 32 -11.78 4.59 16.91
N ALA A 33 -12.50 3.59 16.42
CA ALA A 33 -12.34 2.21 16.78
C ALA A 33 -11.90 1.44 15.54
N VAL A 34 -10.85 0.63 15.68
CA VAL A 34 -10.36 -0.27 14.65
C VAL A 34 -10.55 -1.68 15.18
N ARG A 35 -11.27 -2.51 14.42
CA ARG A 35 -11.39 -3.94 14.69
C ARG A 35 -10.74 -4.71 13.56
N GLY A 36 -9.90 -5.68 13.92
CA GLY A 36 -9.30 -6.62 12.99
C GLY A 36 -9.54 -8.04 13.46
N ARG A 37 -9.86 -8.94 12.53
CA ARG A 37 -9.86 -10.38 12.78
C ARG A 37 -9.16 -11.06 11.62
N SER A 38 -8.29 -12.01 11.92
CA SER A 38 -7.68 -12.83 10.87
C SER A 38 -7.48 -14.27 11.33
N THR A 39 -7.49 -15.17 10.37
CA THR A 39 -7.11 -16.56 10.53
C THR A 39 -6.19 -16.94 9.38
N GLY A 40 -5.12 -17.66 9.68
CA GLY A 40 -4.12 -18.06 8.70
C GLY A 40 -3.60 -19.46 8.98
N VAL A 41 -3.24 -20.15 7.90
CA VAL A 41 -2.50 -21.42 7.96
C VAL A 41 -1.23 -21.27 7.13
N SER A 42 -0.10 -21.68 7.71
CA SER A 42 1.17 -21.79 7.02
C SER A 42 1.59 -23.26 6.93
N VAL A 43 2.14 -23.62 5.78
CA VAL A 43 2.64 -24.95 5.48
C VAL A 43 4.05 -24.86 4.92
N ARG A 44 4.86 -25.87 5.23
CA ARG A 44 6.18 -26.05 4.61
C ARG A 44 6.46 -27.53 4.42
N LEU A 45 6.88 -27.88 3.22
CA LEU A 45 7.21 -29.25 2.81
C LEU A 45 6.08 -30.25 3.12
N GLY A 46 4.84 -29.86 2.79
CA GLY A 46 3.64 -30.69 2.96
C GLY A 46 3.16 -30.84 4.41
N LYS A 47 3.75 -30.10 5.35
CA LYS A 47 3.39 -30.12 6.77
C LYS A 47 2.90 -28.76 7.22
N VAL A 48 1.88 -28.74 8.07
CA VAL A 48 1.43 -27.49 8.72
C VAL A 48 2.49 -27.03 9.70
N GLU A 49 2.96 -25.79 9.54
CA GLU A 49 3.89 -25.16 10.48
C GLU A 49 3.16 -24.30 11.52
N GLY A 50 2.07 -23.65 11.11
CA GLY A 50 1.32 -22.75 11.98
C GLY A 50 -0.15 -22.68 11.61
N THR A 51 -0.97 -22.51 12.64
CA THR A 51 -2.36 -22.08 12.52
C THR A 51 -2.54 -20.93 13.48
N GLU A 52 -2.86 -19.76 12.95
CA GLU A 52 -2.92 -18.52 13.69
C GLU A 52 -4.33 -17.94 13.61
N ALA A 53 -4.80 -17.41 14.72
CA ALA A 53 -5.99 -16.58 14.78
C ALA A 53 -5.67 -15.34 15.60
N SER A 54 -6.07 -14.18 15.11
CA SER A 54 -5.91 -12.91 15.80
C SER A 54 -7.20 -12.12 15.78
N GLU A 55 -7.46 -11.43 16.88
CA GLU A 55 -8.53 -10.46 17.01
C GLU A 55 -8.00 -9.27 17.81
N SER A 56 -8.27 -8.07 17.29
CA SER A 56 -7.93 -6.83 17.98
C SER A 56 -9.08 -5.84 17.90
N GLU A 57 -9.28 -5.11 18.99
CA GLU A 57 -10.23 -3.99 19.09
C GLU A 57 -9.54 -2.84 19.82
N ASP A 58 -9.10 -1.87 19.02
CA ASP A 58 -8.33 -0.72 19.49
C ASP A 58 -9.14 0.54 19.31
N VAL A 59 -9.08 1.43 20.31
CA VAL A 59 -9.68 2.76 20.24
C VAL A 59 -8.60 3.82 20.31
N SER A 60 -8.80 4.92 19.59
CA SER A 60 -7.94 6.09 19.67
C SER A 60 -8.77 7.36 19.74
N LEU A 61 -8.51 8.18 20.75
CA LEU A 61 -9.16 9.47 20.97
C LEU A 61 -8.15 10.57 20.67
N ARG A 62 -8.53 11.53 19.83
CA ARG A 62 -7.79 12.78 19.59
C ARG A 62 -8.64 13.94 20.08
N VAL A 63 -8.05 14.81 20.89
CA VAL A 63 -8.73 15.96 21.50
C VAL A 63 -8.03 17.25 21.13
N PHE A 64 -8.80 18.32 21.07
CA PHE A 64 -8.34 19.67 20.75
C PHE A 64 -8.75 20.62 21.88
N VAL A 65 -7.78 21.42 22.36
CA VAL A 65 -7.98 22.48 23.38
C VAL A 65 -7.33 23.75 22.83
N GLY A 66 -8.14 24.67 22.30
CA GLY A 66 -7.71 25.76 21.46
C GLY A 66 -6.96 25.24 20.24
N LYS A 67 -5.70 25.66 20.09
CA LYS A 67 -4.77 25.20 19.04
C LYS A 67 -3.87 24.05 19.50
N ARG A 68 -4.17 23.41 20.64
CA ARG A 68 -3.38 22.30 21.17
C ARG A 68 -4.06 20.99 20.85
N VAL A 69 -3.28 19.96 20.51
CA VAL A 69 -3.78 18.63 20.17
C VAL A 69 -3.06 17.57 20.99
N ALA A 70 -3.80 16.57 21.45
CA ALA A 70 -3.22 15.35 21.98
C ALA A 70 -4.08 14.17 21.58
N SER A 71 -3.44 13.00 21.52
CA SER A 71 -4.10 11.76 21.18
C SER A 71 -3.66 10.66 22.14
N VAL A 72 -4.58 9.75 22.45
CA VAL A 72 -4.34 8.56 23.26
C VAL A 72 -4.94 7.35 22.55
N SER A 73 -4.25 6.21 22.65
CA SER A 73 -4.72 4.93 22.12
C SER A 73 -4.79 3.91 23.26
N ALA A 74 -5.78 3.03 23.21
CA ALA A 74 -6.00 2.00 24.20
C ALA A 74 -6.86 0.87 23.61
N THR A 75 -7.04 -0.21 24.37
CA THR A 75 -8.00 -1.25 23.99
C THR A 75 -9.43 -0.74 24.19
N ALA A 76 -10.38 -1.28 23.40
CA ALA A 76 -11.79 -0.88 23.46
C ALA A 76 -12.44 -1.07 24.85
N ALA A 77 -11.89 -1.95 25.70
CA ALA A 77 -12.38 -2.24 27.05
C ALA A 77 -12.00 -1.18 28.11
N SER A 78 -11.13 -0.22 27.79
CA SER A 78 -10.63 0.79 28.73
C SER A 78 -11.76 1.67 29.29
N ASP A 79 -11.53 2.51 30.31
CA ASP A 79 -12.54 3.49 30.75
C ASP A 79 -12.52 4.74 29.85
N PRO A 80 -13.63 5.13 29.17
CA PRO A 80 -13.68 6.33 28.34
C PRO A 80 -13.36 7.61 29.12
N LYS A 81 -13.82 7.69 30.39
CA LYS A 81 -13.64 8.89 31.20
C LYS A 81 -12.17 9.10 31.52
N ALA A 82 -11.49 8.09 32.07
CA ALA A 82 -10.06 8.15 32.36
C ALA A 82 -9.21 8.47 31.11
N LEU A 83 -9.54 7.89 29.95
CA LEU A 83 -8.85 8.19 28.69
C LEU A 83 -9.05 9.63 28.25
N ALA A 84 -10.28 10.14 28.32
CA ALA A 84 -10.61 11.52 27.96
C ALA A 84 -9.91 12.53 28.87
N GLU A 85 -9.96 12.33 30.19
CA GLU A 85 -9.29 13.20 31.16
C GLU A 85 -7.78 13.26 30.91
N ARG A 86 -7.16 12.09 30.65
CA ARG A 86 -5.74 12.00 30.29
C ARG A 86 -5.44 12.73 28.98
N ALA A 87 -6.23 12.52 27.94
CA ALA A 87 -6.03 13.16 26.64
C ALA A 87 -6.12 14.69 26.75
N VAL A 88 -7.12 15.21 27.48
CA VAL A 88 -7.29 16.66 27.69
C VAL A 88 -6.16 17.24 28.54
N ALA A 89 -5.72 16.54 29.58
CA ALA A 89 -4.56 16.96 30.37
C ALA A 89 -3.29 17.05 29.50
N MET A 90 -3.06 16.07 28.62
CA MET A 90 -1.95 16.08 27.65
C MET A 90 -2.07 17.24 26.66
N ALA A 91 -3.26 17.51 26.13
CA ALA A 91 -3.48 18.62 25.20
C ALA A 91 -3.20 19.98 25.87
N LYS A 92 -3.60 20.19 27.12
CA LYS A 92 -3.36 21.46 27.83
C LYS A 92 -1.88 21.83 27.98
N VAL A 93 -0.99 20.83 27.97
CA VAL A 93 0.47 21.04 28.11
C VAL A 93 1.23 20.88 26.79
N SER A 94 0.54 20.59 25.68
CA SER A 94 1.20 20.47 24.38
C SER A 94 1.51 21.85 23.78
N PRO A 95 2.49 21.94 22.87
CA PRO A 95 2.65 23.13 22.03
C PRO A 95 1.38 23.44 21.24
N GLU A 96 1.18 24.71 20.91
CA GLU A 96 0.15 25.11 19.97
C GLU A 96 0.58 24.76 18.53
N ASP A 97 -0.35 24.22 17.77
CA ASP A 97 -0.23 23.96 16.33
C ASP A 97 -1.44 24.62 15.64
N PRO A 98 -1.25 25.74 14.92
CA PRO A 98 -2.35 26.50 14.34
C PRO A 98 -3.08 25.78 13.20
N TYR A 99 -2.54 24.67 12.71
CA TYR A 99 -3.11 23.93 11.58
C TYR A 99 -3.99 22.75 12.04
N GLN A 100 -3.88 22.35 13.31
CA GLN A 100 -4.64 21.24 13.86
C GLN A 100 -6.10 21.62 14.11
N GLY A 101 -6.98 20.66 13.88
CA GLY A 101 -8.41 20.77 14.15
C GLY A 101 -9.20 19.79 13.29
N LEU A 102 -10.44 19.53 13.69
CA LEU A 102 -11.36 18.69 12.91
C LEU A 102 -11.63 19.25 11.51
N ALA A 103 -12.05 18.38 10.60
CA ALA A 103 -12.58 18.76 9.31
C ALA A 103 -13.78 19.73 9.46
N ASP A 104 -13.94 20.60 8.46
CA ASP A 104 -15.14 21.43 8.35
C ASP A 104 -16.37 20.53 8.23
N PRO A 105 -17.41 20.73 9.08
CA PRO A 105 -18.64 19.95 9.00
C PRO A 105 -19.29 19.92 7.61
N ALA A 106 -19.09 20.96 6.79
CA ALA A 106 -19.61 21.02 5.43
C ALA A 106 -18.95 20.01 4.47
N LEU A 107 -17.74 19.53 4.77
CA LEU A 107 -16.99 18.55 3.97
C LEU A 107 -17.25 17.11 4.39
N LEU A 108 -17.94 16.89 5.52
CA LEU A 108 -18.22 15.56 6.02
C LEU A 108 -19.21 14.83 5.10
N VAL A 109 -18.92 13.56 4.82
CA VAL A 109 -19.82 12.72 4.04
C VAL A 109 -21.13 12.51 4.81
N LYS A 110 -22.26 12.71 4.13
CA LYS A 110 -23.59 12.50 4.73
C LYS A 110 -24.08 11.07 4.58
N LYS A 111 -23.77 10.47 3.43
CA LYS A 111 -24.19 9.11 3.06
C LYS A 111 -23.00 8.40 2.40
N PRO A 112 -22.14 7.74 3.19
CA PRO A 112 -21.05 6.92 2.67
C PRO A 112 -21.56 5.93 1.63
N ARG A 113 -20.84 5.77 0.52
CA ARG A 113 -21.19 4.80 -0.53
C ARG A 113 -20.85 3.38 -0.07
N ASP A 114 -21.66 2.41 -0.47
CA ASP A 114 -21.26 1.01 -0.38
C ASP A 114 -20.29 0.71 -1.52
N LEU A 115 -19.08 0.29 -1.17
CA LEU A 115 -18.00 -0.01 -2.11
C LEU A 115 -17.81 -1.52 -2.31
N ASP A 116 -18.71 -2.34 -1.77
CA ASP A 116 -18.66 -3.81 -1.86
C ASP A 116 -17.34 -4.40 -1.34
N LEU A 117 -16.82 -3.83 -0.24
CA LEU A 117 -15.52 -4.21 0.33
C LEU A 117 -15.59 -5.45 1.22
N PHE A 118 -16.78 -5.85 1.63
CA PHE A 118 -16.99 -6.94 2.57
C PHE A 118 -17.66 -8.13 1.91
N ASP A 119 -16.98 -9.27 2.01
CA ASP A 119 -17.47 -10.57 1.62
C ASP A 119 -17.76 -11.38 2.90
N PRO A 120 -19.01 -11.86 3.08
CA PRO A 120 -19.41 -12.63 4.26
C PRO A 120 -18.92 -14.08 4.24
N THR A 121 -18.16 -14.51 3.23
CA THR A 121 -17.67 -15.89 3.10
C THR A 121 -16.86 -16.32 4.32
N GLU A 122 -17.34 -17.34 5.01
CA GLU A 122 -16.61 -18.00 6.10
C GLU A 122 -15.70 -19.10 5.53
N VAL A 123 -14.40 -18.99 5.80
CA VAL A 123 -13.37 -19.94 5.33
C VAL A 123 -12.81 -20.70 6.53
N SER A 124 -12.93 -22.02 6.51
CA SER A 124 -12.42 -22.86 7.61
C SER A 124 -10.89 -22.96 7.58
N ALA A 125 -10.29 -23.29 8.72
CA ALA A 125 -8.85 -23.59 8.79
C ALA A 125 -8.46 -24.75 7.86
N ASP A 126 -9.34 -25.74 7.66
CA ASP A 126 -9.12 -26.84 6.73
C ASP A 126 -9.09 -26.37 5.27
N GLN A 127 -10.00 -25.48 4.86
CA GLN A 127 -9.97 -24.89 3.51
C GLN A 127 -8.71 -24.05 3.29
N LEU A 128 -8.27 -23.28 4.29
CA LEU A 128 -7.01 -22.52 4.23
C LEU A 128 -5.80 -23.46 4.10
N LYS A 129 -5.76 -24.53 4.89
CA LYS A 129 -4.73 -25.57 4.83
C LYS A 129 -4.67 -26.21 3.45
N GLU A 130 -5.81 -26.65 2.92
CA GLU A 130 -5.91 -27.27 1.60
C GLU A 130 -5.39 -26.34 0.50
N ALA A 131 -5.78 -25.06 0.52
CA ALA A 131 -5.29 -24.08 -0.44
C ALA A 131 -3.77 -23.85 -0.33
N ALA A 132 -3.23 -23.73 0.89
CA ALA A 132 -1.80 -23.55 1.11
C ALA A 132 -1.00 -24.77 0.64
N MET A 133 -1.48 -26.00 0.93
CA MET A 133 -0.87 -27.24 0.48
C MET A 133 -0.92 -27.41 -1.04
N ALA A 134 -2.05 -27.09 -1.67
CA ALA A 134 -2.19 -27.17 -3.12
C ALA A 134 -1.22 -26.23 -3.85
N ALA A 135 -1.09 -24.99 -3.35
CA ALA A 135 -0.14 -24.03 -3.91
C ALA A 135 1.32 -24.47 -3.70
N GLU A 136 1.67 -25.00 -2.52
CA GLU A 136 3.03 -25.53 -2.29
C GLU A 136 3.34 -26.73 -3.19
N ALA A 137 2.40 -27.69 -3.30
CA ALA A 137 2.57 -28.88 -4.12
C ALA A 137 2.77 -28.52 -5.60
N ALA A 138 1.98 -27.56 -6.12
CA ALA A 138 2.13 -27.08 -7.49
C ALA A 138 3.47 -26.39 -7.72
N ALA A 139 3.98 -25.63 -6.75
CA ALA A 139 5.30 -25.00 -6.83
C ALA A 139 6.44 -26.03 -6.83
N LEU A 140 6.39 -27.01 -5.92
CA LEU A 140 7.39 -28.08 -5.81
C LEU A 140 7.40 -29.02 -7.03
N ALA A 141 6.29 -29.12 -7.77
CA ALA A 141 6.21 -29.87 -9.01
C ALA A 141 6.96 -29.21 -10.19
N VAL A 142 7.33 -27.93 -10.08
CA VAL A 142 8.07 -27.24 -11.13
C VAL A 142 9.52 -27.72 -11.19
N LYS A 143 9.97 -28.14 -12.37
CA LYS A 143 11.35 -28.59 -12.59
C LYS A 143 12.36 -27.52 -12.18
N GLY A 144 13.32 -27.90 -11.35
CA GLY A 144 14.37 -27.02 -10.83
C GLY A 144 14.10 -26.48 -9.43
N VAL A 145 12.85 -26.55 -8.95
CA VAL A 145 12.51 -26.29 -7.55
C VAL A 145 12.98 -27.46 -6.70
N THR A 146 13.73 -27.17 -5.64
CA THR A 146 14.39 -28.17 -4.79
C THR A 146 13.91 -28.09 -3.34
N ASN A 147 13.34 -26.96 -2.92
CA ASN A 147 12.88 -26.76 -1.55
C ASN A 147 11.74 -25.73 -1.48
N SER A 148 11.05 -25.68 -0.35
CA SER A 148 10.01 -24.70 -0.06
C SER A 148 10.46 -23.70 1.01
N ALA A 149 10.20 -22.42 0.77
CA ALA A 149 10.34 -21.36 1.77
C ALA A 149 9.02 -21.11 2.54
N GLY A 150 7.98 -21.88 2.23
CA GLY A 150 6.67 -21.82 2.88
C GLY A 150 5.56 -21.38 1.93
N SER A 151 4.36 -21.86 2.22
CA SER A 151 3.11 -21.46 1.58
C SER A 151 2.07 -21.13 2.64
N GLY A 152 1.16 -20.22 2.34
CA GLY A 152 0.15 -19.80 3.31
C GLY A 152 -1.12 -19.30 2.66
N ALA A 153 -2.21 -19.46 3.39
CA ALA A 153 -3.50 -18.88 3.06
C ALA A 153 -4.11 -18.23 4.30
N SER A 154 -4.78 -17.10 4.10
CA SER A 154 -5.45 -16.39 5.18
C SER A 154 -6.78 -15.78 4.75
N ALA A 155 -7.65 -15.62 5.73
CA ALA A 155 -8.91 -14.92 5.62
C ALA A 155 -9.01 -13.96 6.81
N GLY A 156 -9.44 -12.73 6.56
CA GLY A 156 -9.62 -11.76 7.62
C GLY A 156 -10.57 -10.66 7.25
N LEU A 157 -10.86 -9.80 8.22
CA LEU A 157 -11.60 -8.58 8.02
C LEU A 157 -11.00 -7.48 8.90
N GLY A 158 -11.18 -6.25 8.45
CA GLY A 158 -10.82 -5.05 9.17
C GLY A 158 -11.90 -4.00 9.00
N GLY A 159 -12.10 -3.17 10.02
CA GLY A 159 -13.07 -2.10 9.95
C GLY A 159 -12.63 -0.88 10.76
N LEU A 160 -13.23 0.25 10.40
CA LEU A 160 -13.09 1.52 11.09
C LEU A 160 -14.49 2.00 11.50
N VAL A 161 -14.61 2.46 12.74
CA VAL A 161 -15.69 3.34 13.18
C VAL A 161 -15.08 4.68 13.55
N LEU A 162 -15.66 5.78 13.09
CA LEU A 162 -15.22 7.14 13.38
C LEU A 162 -16.39 7.94 13.94
N ALA A 163 -16.16 8.63 15.06
CA ALA A 163 -17.06 9.64 15.60
C ALA A 163 -16.31 10.97 15.79
N THR A 164 -16.99 12.08 15.56
CA THR A 164 -16.44 13.42 15.81
C THR A 164 -17.42 14.25 16.64
N SER A 165 -16.89 15.24 17.39
CA SER A 165 -17.71 16.19 18.13
C SER A 165 -18.49 17.16 17.24
N HIS A 166 -18.26 17.13 15.92
CA HIS A 166 -19.07 17.84 14.93
C HIS A 166 -20.29 17.03 14.47
N GLY A 167 -20.56 15.87 15.10
CA GLY A 167 -21.75 15.05 14.83
C GLY A 167 -21.57 14.03 13.72
N PHE A 168 -20.36 13.88 13.16
CA PHE A 168 -20.08 12.77 12.24
C PHE A 168 -20.05 11.45 13.01
N VAL A 169 -20.74 10.44 12.48
CA VAL A 169 -20.56 9.05 12.85
C VAL A 169 -20.59 8.22 11.56
N GLY A 170 -19.54 7.47 11.29
CA GLY A 170 -19.44 6.63 10.10
C GLY A 170 -18.64 5.37 10.38
N HIS A 171 -18.95 4.30 9.66
CA HIS A 171 -18.19 3.06 9.72
C HIS A 171 -18.12 2.37 8.36
N TYR A 172 -17.12 1.50 8.20
CA TYR A 172 -17.04 0.55 7.10
C TYR A 172 -16.21 -0.67 7.51
N VAL A 173 -16.44 -1.78 6.82
CA VAL A 173 -15.68 -3.02 6.94
C VAL A 173 -15.17 -3.43 5.56
N ALA A 174 -13.99 -4.04 5.54
CA ALA A 174 -13.41 -4.71 4.39
C ALA A 174 -12.95 -6.11 4.78
N SER A 175 -13.19 -7.10 3.93
CA SER A 175 -12.63 -8.45 4.06
C SER A 175 -11.32 -8.55 3.30
N ARG A 176 -10.42 -9.45 3.70
CA ARG A 176 -9.21 -9.71 2.93
C ARG A 176 -8.89 -11.17 2.96
N PHE A 177 -8.82 -11.75 1.78
CA PHE A 177 -8.34 -13.10 1.58
C PHE A 177 -6.98 -13.04 0.90
N SER A 178 -6.11 -13.98 1.24
CA SER A 178 -4.77 -14.05 0.67
C SER A 178 -4.33 -15.49 0.51
N ARG A 179 -3.56 -15.75 -0.55
CA ARG A 179 -2.82 -16.99 -0.81
C ARG A 179 -1.45 -16.61 -1.31
N SER A 180 -0.41 -17.26 -0.81
CA SER A 180 0.97 -16.99 -1.24
C SER A 180 1.84 -18.22 -1.12
N THR A 181 2.81 -18.35 -2.02
CA THR A 181 3.79 -19.43 -1.98
C THR A 181 5.16 -18.88 -2.35
N SER A 182 6.18 -19.31 -1.61
CA SER A 182 7.59 -18.98 -1.84
C SER A 182 8.39 -20.27 -1.87
N VAL A 183 9.23 -20.43 -2.88
CA VAL A 183 10.02 -21.66 -3.09
C VAL A 183 11.46 -21.35 -3.47
N ILE A 184 12.30 -22.36 -3.34
CA ILE A 184 13.74 -22.29 -3.63
C ILE A 184 14.04 -23.23 -4.79
N ALA A 185 14.79 -22.74 -5.76
CA ALA A 185 15.25 -23.48 -6.92
C ALA A 185 16.78 -23.55 -6.95
N GLY A 186 17.34 -24.62 -7.50
CA GLY A 186 18.79 -24.85 -7.54
C GLY A 186 19.38 -25.49 -6.27
N GLU A 187 20.71 -25.59 -6.22
CA GLU A 187 21.46 -26.27 -5.15
C GLU A 187 22.72 -25.48 -4.75
N GLY A 188 23.21 -25.71 -3.52
CA GLY A 188 24.45 -25.13 -3.03
C GLY A 188 24.45 -23.60 -3.04
N THR A 189 25.49 -22.99 -3.61
CA THR A 189 25.61 -21.52 -3.72
C THR A 189 24.79 -20.93 -4.87
N GLY A 190 24.16 -21.76 -5.71
CA GLY A 190 23.30 -21.33 -6.83
C GLY A 190 21.80 -21.39 -6.50
N MET A 191 21.43 -21.40 -5.22
CA MET A 191 20.04 -21.40 -4.79
C MET A 191 19.40 -20.02 -5.01
N GLU A 192 18.23 -20.03 -5.64
CA GLU A 192 17.44 -18.84 -5.93
C GLU A 192 16.05 -18.97 -5.32
N ARG A 193 15.45 -17.85 -4.92
CA ARG A 193 14.12 -17.80 -4.32
C ARG A 193 13.24 -16.81 -5.08
N ASP A 194 12.00 -17.20 -5.31
CA ASP A 194 10.95 -16.27 -5.73
C ASP A 194 9.61 -16.71 -5.15
N TYR A 195 8.58 -15.90 -5.39
CA TYR A 195 7.25 -16.10 -4.82
C TYR A 195 6.15 -15.63 -5.79
N GLU A 196 4.93 -16.06 -5.48
CA GLU A 196 3.71 -15.48 -6.04
C GLU A 196 2.65 -15.37 -4.94
N TYR A 197 1.73 -14.43 -5.10
CA TYR A 197 0.58 -14.30 -4.22
C TYR A 197 -0.64 -13.72 -4.92
N SER A 198 -1.79 -13.97 -4.33
CA SER A 198 -3.06 -13.34 -4.68
C SER A 198 -3.70 -12.79 -3.41
N SER A 199 -4.26 -11.58 -3.49
CA SER A 199 -4.99 -10.98 -2.37
C SER A 199 -6.16 -10.16 -2.88
N ARG A 200 -7.34 -10.38 -2.29
CA ARG A 200 -8.63 -9.87 -2.79
C ARG A 200 -9.57 -9.52 -1.64
N GLN A 201 -10.51 -8.62 -1.95
CA GLN A 201 -11.61 -8.29 -1.03
C GLN A 201 -12.57 -9.49 -0.92
N HIS A 202 -12.90 -10.13 -2.04
CA HIS A 202 -13.81 -11.27 -2.11
C HIS A 202 -13.05 -12.58 -2.33
N PHE A 203 -13.51 -13.66 -1.70
CA PHE A 203 -12.87 -14.98 -1.73
C PHE A 203 -12.92 -15.60 -3.12
N SER A 204 -14.02 -15.41 -3.86
CA SER A 204 -14.21 -15.91 -5.23
C SER A 204 -13.23 -15.29 -6.23
N ASP A 205 -12.68 -14.13 -5.91
CA ASP A 205 -11.84 -13.35 -6.82
C ASP A 205 -10.36 -13.75 -6.71
N LEU A 206 -10.02 -14.63 -5.76
CA LEU A 206 -8.66 -15.14 -5.57
C LEU A 206 -8.23 -16.04 -6.71
N ASP A 207 -6.97 -15.88 -7.13
CA ASP A 207 -6.36 -16.80 -8.09
C ASP A 207 -6.30 -18.23 -7.50
N ALA A 208 -6.38 -19.22 -8.38
CA ALA A 208 -6.31 -20.63 -7.99
C ALA A 208 -4.98 -20.93 -7.29
N PRO A 209 -4.99 -21.72 -6.19
CA PRO A 209 -3.77 -22.01 -5.45
C PRO A 209 -2.71 -22.69 -6.33
N GLU A 210 -3.12 -23.57 -7.24
CA GLU A 210 -2.22 -24.26 -8.17
C GLU A 210 -1.54 -23.28 -9.14
N ASP A 211 -2.25 -22.26 -9.61
CA ASP A 211 -1.67 -21.22 -10.48
C ASP A 211 -0.67 -20.34 -9.74
N ILE A 212 -0.96 -19.99 -8.47
CA ILE A 212 -0.02 -19.27 -7.61
C ILE A 212 1.24 -20.09 -7.41
N GLY A 213 1.09 -21.36 -7.04
CA GLY A 213 2.18 -22.30 -6.83
C GLY A 213 3.06 -22.45 -8.07
N ARG A 214 2.44 -22.77 -9.21
CA ARG A 214 3.13 -22.94 -10.48
C ARG A 214 3.91 -21.68 -10.88
N LYS A 215 3.31 -20.49 -10.79
CA LYS A 215 4.00 -19.22 -11.08
C LYS A 215 5.18 -18.97 -10.13
N ALA A 216 5.03 -19.25 -8.84
CA ALA A 216 6.12 -19.13 -7.87
C ALA A 216 7.30 -20.03 -8.24
N GLY A 217 7.03 -21.30 -8.56
CA GLY A 217 8.05 -22.26 -9.00
C GLY A 217 8.72 -21.87 -10.32
N GLU A 218 7.95 -21.45 -11.32
CA GLU A 218 8.47 -21.00 -12.61
C GLU A 218 9.38 -19.77 -12.47
N ARG A 219 9.00 -18.82 -11.61
CA ARG A 219 9.83 -17.63 -11.33
C ARG A 219 11.13 -17.99 -10.63
N ALA A 220 11.08 -18.83 -9.59
CA ALA A 220 12.28 -19.28 -8.89
C ALA A 220 13.23 -20.04 -9.83
N ALA A 221 12.70 -20.99 -10.62
CA ALA A 221 13.50 -21.80 -11.53
C ALA A 221 14.18 -20.97 -12.64
N ARG A 222 13.53 -19.93 -13.15
CA ARG A 222 14.11 -19.04 -14.18
C ARG A 222 15.34 -18.25 -13.70
N ARG A 223 15.50 -18.09 -12.39
CA ARG A 223 16.64 -17.34 -11.82
C ARG A 223 17.93 -18.16 -11.73
N ILE A 224 17.85 -19.49 -11.86
CA ILE A 224 19.02 -20.38 -11.72
C ILE A 224 20.12 -19.98 -12.71
N GLY A 225 21.37 -19.95 -12.20
CA GLY A 225 22.53 -19.62 -13.02
C GLY A 225 22.70 -18.11 -13.24
N ALA A 226 22.15 -17.29 -12.35
CA ALA A 226 22.33 -15.85 -12.40
C ALA A 226 23.81 -15.45 -12.39
N ARG A 227 24.13 -14.40 -13.16
CA ARG A 227 25.48 -13.84 -13.27
C ARG A 227 25.48 -12.33 -13.09
N LYS A 228 26.63 -11.74 -12.78
CA LYS A 228 26.79 -10.28 -12.77
C LYS A 228 26.76 -9.74 -14.20
N ALA A 229 26.16 -8.57 -14.38
CA ALA A 229 26.27 -7.78 -15.62
C ALA A 229 27.44 -6.79 -15.51
N ALA A 230 27.97 -6.34 -16.65
CA ALA A 230 29.05 -5.35 -16.69
C ALA A 230 28.55 -3.97 -16.22
N THR A 231 29.40 -3.26 -15.50
CA THR A 231 29.12 -1.89 -15.06
C THR A 231 28.96 -0.93 -16.25
N GLY A 232 27.93 -0.09 -16.24
CA GLY A 232 27.69 0.89 -17.31
C GLY A 232 26.29 1.50 -17.32
N PRO A 233 26.00 2.39 -18.29
CA PRO A 233 24.65 2.89 -18.52
C PRO A 233 23.73 1.75 -18.97
N VAL A 234 22.47 1.78 -18.54
CA VAL A 234 21.48 0.74 -18.86
C VAL A 234 20.06 1.34 -18.94
N ASP A 235 19.27 0.83 -19.88
CA ASP A 235 17.83 1.04 -19.90
C ASP A 235 17.15 -0.11 -19.16
N VAL A 236 16.25 0.23 -18.25
CA VAL A 236 15.69 -0.73 -17.29
C VAL A 236 14.20 -0.89 -17.52
N VAL A 237 13.75 -2.13 -17.71
CA VAL A 237 12.33 -2.50 -17.76
C VAL A 237 11.97 -3.10 -16.40
N PHE A 238 11.08 -2.44 -15.66
CA PHE A 238 10.62 -2.91 -14.36
C PHE A 238 9.38 -3.78 -14.50
N ASP A 239 9.46 -5.01 -13.99
CA ASP A 239 8.32 -5.90 -13.78
C ASP A 239 7.22 -5.19 -12.98
N PRO A 240 5.93 -5.44 -13.24
CA PRO A 240 4.83 -4.78 -12.54
C PRO A 240 4.93 -4.87 -11.01
N ARG A 241 5.47 -5.96 -10.45
CA ARG A 241 5.67 -6.10 -8.99
C ARG A 241 6.65 -5.06 -8.44
N VAL A 242 7.66 -4.69 -9.22
CA VAL A 242 8.67 -3.69 -8.86
C VAL A 242 8.23 -2.27 -9.24
N ALA A 243 7.59 -2.12 -10.41
CA ALA A 243 7.07 -0.84 -10.89
C ALA A 243 6.11 -0.16 -9.91
N ARG A 244 5.33 -0.94 -9.14
CA ARG A 244 4.48 -0.42 -8.06
C ARG A 244 5.29 0.33 -6.99
N GLY A 245 6.53 -0.07 -6.74
CA GLY A 245 7.45 0.66 -5.86
C GLY A 245 7.81 2.04 -6.41
N ILE A 246 8.01 2.16 -7.72
CA ILE A 246 8.24 3.44 -8.41
C ILE A 246 7.01 4.37 -8.25
N ALA A 247 5.80 3.83 -8.46
CA ALA A 247 4.57 4.56 -8.18
C ALA A 247 4.46 4.99 -6.70
N GLY A 248 4.89 4.14 -5.77
CA GLY A 248 4.98 4.48 -4.34
C GLY A 248 5.96 5.61 -4.03
N HIS A 249 7.11 5.66 -4.70
CA HIS A 249 8.06 6.79 -4.56
C HIS A 249 7.48 8.09 -5.09
N LEU A 250 6.76 8.06 -6.22
CA LEU A 250 6.02 9.22 -6.71
C LEU A 250 4.97 9.67 -5.70
N ALA A 251 4.21 8.73 -5.12
CA ALA A 251 3.23 9.01 -4.08
C ALA A 251 3.85 9.69 -2.84
N GLY A 252 5.01 9.21 -2.40
CA GLY A 252 5.78 9.81 -1.30
C GLY A 252 6.29 11.21 -1.63
N GLY A 253 6.73 11.44 -2.88
CA GLY A 253 7.16 12.75 -3.36
C GLY A 253 6.03 13.78 -3.38
N ILE A 254 4.79 13.36 -3.62
CA ILE A 254 3.61 14.25 -3.64
C ILE A 254 2.79 14.20 -2.34
N ASN A 255 3.34 13.61 -1.27
CA ASN A 255 2.69 13.60 0.03
C ASN A 255 2.74 15.01 0.65
N GLY A 256 1.58 15.60 0.94
CA GLY A 256 1.50 16.97 1.45
C GLY A 256 2.25 17.18 2.77
N ALA A 257 2.33 16.17 3.65
CA ALA A 257 3.07 16.30 4.90
C ALA A 257 4.58 16.41 4.66
N SER A 258 5.11 15.67 3.67
CA SER A 258 6.51 15.79 3.24
C SER A 258 6.78 17.14 2.58
N VAL A 259 5.82 17.68 1.82
CA VAL A 259 5.91 19.00 1.20
C VAL A 259 5.97 20.10 2.26
N ALA A 260 5.04 20.08 3.22
CA ALA A 260 4.98 21.05 4.32
C ALA A 260 6.27 21.06 5.16
N ARG A 261 6.81 19.87 5.45
CA ARG A 261 8.08 19.69 6.18
C ARG A 261 9.33 19.95 5.34
N LYS A 262 9.18 20.24 4.04
CA LYS A 262 10.28 20.44 3.08
C LYS A 262 11.19 19.22 2.90
N THR A 263 10.67 18.02 3.15
CA THR A 263 11.38 16.74 3.03
C THR A 263 11.02 15.97 1.76
N SER A 264 10.46 16.65 0.76
CA SER A 264 10.18 16.08 -0.57
C SER A 264 11.05 16.72 -1.64
N PHE A 265 11.59 15.88 -2.54
CA PHE A 265 12.28 16.30 -3.76
C PHE A 265 11.35 16.99 -4.78
N LEU A 266 10.03 16.81 -4.69
CA LEU A 266 9.01 17.40 -5.56
C LEU A 266 8.30 18.63 -4.97
N ARG A 267 8.63 19.07 -3.75
CA ARG A 267 7.86 20.09 -2.99
C ARG A 267 7.54 21.39 -3.76
N ASP A 268 8.40 21.80 -4.71
CA ASP A 268 8.27 23.06 -5.47
C ASP A 268 7.74 22.83 -6.90
N MET A 269 7.10 21.68 -7.16
CA MET A 269 6.75 21.21 -8.51
C MET A 269 5.24 21.26 -8.84
N MET A 270 4.40 21.84 -7.98
CA MET A 270 2.97 22.03 -8.30
C MET A 270 2.81 22.79 -9.63
N GLY A 271 1.99 22.25 -10.53
CA GLY A 271 1.74 22.81 -11.87
C GLY A 271 2.91 22.67 -12.86
N LYS A 272 3.96 21.92 -12.52
CA LYS A 272 5.14 21.72 -13.37
C LYS A 272 5.23 20.28 -13.86
N GLN A 273 6.00 20.08 -14.91
CA GLN A 273 6.34 18.76 -15.42
C GLN A 273 7.24 18.01 -14.41
N VAL A 274 6.76 16.87 -13.91
CA VAL A 274 7.45 15.98 -12.96
C VAL A 274 7.73 14.61 -13.55
N ALA A 275 7.09 14.26 -14.67
CA ALA A 275 7.26 12.99 -15.37
C ALA A 275 7.16 13.19 -16.90
N ALA A 276 7.46 12.14 -17.66
CA ALA A 276 7.30 12.15 -19.11
C ALA A 276 5.83 12.45 -19.49
N ALA A 277 5.62 13.07 -20.66
CA ALA A 277 4.28 13.46 -21.12
C ALA A 277 3.32 12.27 -21.31
N ALA A 278 3.87 11.05 -21.49
CA ALA A 278 3.11 9.81 -21.56
C ALA A 278 2.56 9.33 -20.20
N ILE A 279 3.00 9.94 -19.09
CA ILE A 279 2.65 9.49 -17.74
C ILE A 279 1.44 10.24 -17.21
N THR A 280 0.39 9.49 -16.91
CA THR A 280 -0.75 9.96 -16.11
C THR A 280 -0.84 9.10 -14.86
N VAL A 281 -1.09 9.73 -13.71
CA VAL A 281 -1.22 9.06 -12.42
C VAL A 281 -2.56 9.42 -11.80
N THR A 282 -3.35 8.42 -11.45
CA THR A 282 -4.67 8.59 -10.85
C THR A 282 -4.72 8.06 -9.43
N ASP A 283 -5.55 8.67 -8.58
CA ASP A 283 -5.86 8.17 -7.24
C ASP A 283 -7.38 8.13 -7.05
N GLU A 284 -7.94 6.95 -6.81
CA GLU A 284 -9.39 6.71 -6.84
C GLU A 284 -9.88 6.01 -5.55
N PRO A 285 -10.41 6.75 -4.55
CA PRO A 285 -10.80 6.19 -3.25
C PRO A 285 -12.07 5.35 -3.27
N LEU A 286 -12.96 5.57 -4.26
CA LEU A 286 -14.31 5.01 -4.32
C LEU A 286 -14.44 3.85 -5.32
N ARG A 287 -13.35 3.15 -5.61
CA ARG A 287 -13.35 2.02 -6.54
C ARG A 287 -14.09 0.84 -5.90
N LEU A 288 -15.06 0.26 -6.60
CA LEU A 288 -15.73 -0.96 -6.13
C LEU A 288 -14.69 -2.08 -5.94
N ARG A 289 -14.72 -2.74 -4.79
CA ARG A 289 -13.78 -3.81 -4.40
C ARG A 289 -12.31 -3.40 -4.46
N GLY A 290 -11.98 -2.11 -4.43
CA GLY A 290 -10.59 -1.66 -4.47
C GLY A 290 -9.82 -2.03 -3.20
N GLN A 291 -8.55 -2.43 -3.34
CA GLN A 291 -7.72 -2.88 -2.21
C GLN A 291 -7.38 -1.76 -1.21
N ALA A 292 -7.40 -0.51 -1.66
CA ALA A 292 -7.18 0.68 -0.84
C ALA A 292 -8.37 1.64 -0.92
N SER A 293 -9.55 1.11 -1.26
CA SER A 293 -10.80 1.87 -1.27
C SER A 293 -11.33 2.10 0.12
N ARG A 294 -11.96 3.26 0.31
CA ARG A 294 -12.64 3.64 1.55
C ARG A 294 -13.75 4.64 1.22
N PRO A 295 -14.94 4.52 1.84
CA PRO A 295 -16.07 5.40 1.53
C PRO A 295 -15.90 6.80 2.14
N PHE A 296 -15.03 6.95 3.13
CA PHE A 296 -14.55 8.21 3.67
C PHE A 296 -13.14 8.01 4.26
N ASP A 297 -12.39 9.10 4.39
CA ASP A 297 -11.05 9.08 4.98
C ASP A 297 -11.09 9.06 6.53
N GLY A 298 -9.92 9.09 7.14
CA GLY A 298 -9.73 9.13 8.59
C GLY A 298 -10.26 10.37 9.31
N GLU A 299 -10.89 11.30 8.59
CA GLU A 299 -11.49 12.54 9.09
C GLU A 299 -12.98 12.66 8.71
N GLY A 300 -13.55 11.65 8.04
CA GLY A 300 -14.96 11.62 7.65
C GLY A 300 -15.24 12.28 6.30
N ILE A 301 -14.21 12.54 5.48
CA ILE A 301 -14.35 13.20 4.18
C ILE A 301 -14.38 12.14 3.06
N GLU A 302 -15.37 12.22 2.18
CA GLU A 302 -15.38 11.43 0.93
C GLU A 302 -14.41 12.05 -0.08
N GLY A 303 -13.43 11.28 -0.55
CA GLY A 303 -12.52 11.73 -1.59
C GLY A 303 -13.08 11.47 -3.00
N GLU A 304 -12.73 12.32 -3.96
CA GLU A 304 -13.04 12.11 -5.38
C GLU A 304 -11.85 11.50 -6.13
N LYS A 305 -12.08 10.95 -7.32
CA LYS A 305 -10.99 10.55 -8.21
C LYS A 305 -10.17 11.78 -8.62
N LEU A 306 -8.85 11.69 -8.49
CA LEU A 306 -7.93 12.75 -8.89
C LEU A 306 -6.98 12.29 -9.98
N LEU A 307 -6.69 13.19 -10.93
CA LEU A 307 -5.53 13.09 -11.82
C LEU A 307 -4.34 13.72 -11.09
N MET A 308 -3.65 12.95 -10.26
CA MET A 308 -2.53 13.44 -9.46
C MET A 308 -1.43 14.02 -10.34
N VAL A 309 -1.10 13.31 -11.42
CA VAL A 309 -0.22 13.78 -12.50
C VAL A 309 -0.97 13.58 -13.81
N GLU A 310 -1.11 14.62 -14.62
CA GLU A 310 -1.76 14.56 -15.92
C GLU A 310 -0.75 14.87 -17.02
N LYS A 311 -0.50 13.92 -17.91
CA LYS A 311 0.47 14.05 -19.01
C LYS A 311 1.81 14.63 -18.54
N GLY A 312 2.33 14.09 -17.44
CA GLY A 312 3.58 14.49 -16.82
C GLY A 312 3.51 15.71 -15.90
N VAL A 313 2.40 16.45 -15.85
CA VAL A 313 2.25 17.67 -15.02
C VAL A 313 1.59 17.34 -13.69
N LEU A 314 2.19 17.80 -12.59
CA LEU A 314 1.67 17.58 -11.24
C LEU A 314 0.50 18.53 -10.91
N ASN A 315 -0.65 17.98 -10.55
CA ASN A 315 -1.88 18.74 -10.28
C ASN A 315 -2.26 18.79 -8.80
N HIS A 316 -1.89 17.78 -8.00
CA HIS A 316 -2.37 17.65 -6.63
C HIS A 316 -1.30 17.12 -5.66
N TRP A 317 -1.39 17.55 -4.41
CA TRP A 317 -0.78 16.88 -3.27
C TRP A 317 -1.78 15.89 -2.64
N PHE A 318 -1.30 14.86 -1.96
CA PHE A 318 -2.16 14.16 -1.00
C PHE A 318 -2.33 15.01 0.25
N LEU A 319 -3.57 15.31 0.63
CA LEU A 319 -3.87 16.24 1.71
C LEU A 319 -4.81 15.62 2.75
N SER A 320 -4.42 15.75 4.01
CA SER A 320 -5.32 15.71 5.17
C SER A 320 -5.72 17.13 5.54
N THR A 321 -6.69 17.30 6.44
CA THR A 321 -7.18 18.61 6.89
C THR A 321 -6.07 19.49 7.46
N SER A 322 -5.26 18.97 8.37
CA SER A 322 -4.18 19.75 9.01
C SER A 322 -3.08 20.13 8.02
N VAL A 323 -2.67 19.19 7.17
CA VAL A 323 -1.63 19.42 6.15
C VAL A 323 -2.11 20.41 5.09
N ALA A 324 -3.39 20.32 4.69
CA ALA A 324 -3.99 21.29 3.77
C ALA A 324 -3.92 22.70 4.35
N ARG A 325 -4.30 22.88 5.62
CA ARG A 325 -4.21 24.20 6.30
C ARG A 325 -2.78 24.73 6.36
N GLU A 326 -1.82 23.88 6.68
CA GLU A 326 -0.38 24.26 6.72
C GLU A 326 0.12 24.74 5.35
N LEU A 327 -0.38 24.15 4.27
CA LEU A 327 -0.05 24.53 2.89
C LEU A 327 -0.96 25.65 2.32
N GLY A 328 -1.93 26.15 3.07
CA GLY A 328 -2.91 27.14 2.58
C GLY A 328 -3.89 26.58 1.54
N LEU A 329 -4.16 25.28 1.57
CA LEU A 329 -5.00 24.51 0.65
C LEU A 329 -6.24 23.93 1.36
N THR A 330 -7.09 23.26 0.58
CA THR A 330 -8.21 22.45 1.09
C THR A 330 -7.87 20.96 1.01
N THR A 331 -8.29 20.19 2.01
CA THR A 331 -8.14 18.73 2.02
C THR A 331 -8.87 18.10 0.83
N ASN A 332 -8.35 16.98 0.35
CA ASN A 332 -8.94 16.22 -0.75
C ASN A 332 -9.39 14.83 -0.32
N GLY A 333 -9.63 14.59 0.97
CA GLY A 333 -10.12 13.29 1.47
C GLY A 333 -9.04 12.20 1.48
N ARG A 334 -7.76 12.59 1.68
CA ARG A 334 -6.63 11.67 1.77
C ARG A 334 -6.05 11.56 3.17
N GLY A 335 -6.70 12.10 4.20
CA GLY A 335 -6.28 11.96 5.59
C GLY A 335 -6.49 10.53 6.08
N SER A 336 -5.47 9.68 6.03
CA SER A 336 -5.54 8.33 6.58
C SER A 336 -5.41 8.34 8.09
N ARG A 337 -6.28 7.58 8.78
CA ARG A 337 -6.20 7.39 10.22
C ARG A 337 -5.35 6.17 10.55
N ASN A 338 -4.27 6.36 11.29
CA ASN A 338 -3.56 5.25 11.93
C ASN A 338 -3.50 5.52 13.44
N GLY A 339 -4.44 4.89 14.15
CA GLY A 339 -4.65 5.09 15.59
C GLY A 339 -4.84 6.56 15.94
N SER A 340 -3.83 7.13 16.58
CA SER A 340 -3.82 8.46 17.19
C SER A 340 -3.53 9.62 16.24
N SER A 341 -3.09 9.34 15.00
CA SER A 341 -2.65 10.36 14.06
C SER A 341 -3.41 10.30 12.73
N VAL A 342 -3.48 11.46 12.05
CA VAL A 342 -3.95 11.56 10.68
C VAL A 342 -2.80 12.03 9.81
N SER A 343 -2.49 11.25 8.77
CA SER A 343 -1.48 11.60 7.78
C SER A 343 -2.03 11.42 6.37
N PRO A 344 -1.61 12.24 5.39
CA PRO A 344 -2.03 12.03 4.01
C PRO A 344 -1.50 10.68 3.48
N SER A 345 -2.34 9.93 2.78
CA SER A 345 -1.93 8.74 2.04
C SER A 345 -2.70 8.61 0.73
N SER A 346 -2.11 7.90 -0.24
CA SER A 346 -2.85 7.46 -1.42
C SER A 346 -3.97 6.47 -1.05
N THR A 347 -4.85 6.23 -2.01
CA THR A 347 -5.88 5.20 -2.02
C THR A 347 -5.56 4.20 -3.13
N ASN A 348 -6.40 4.01 -4.16
CA ASN A 348 -6.11 3.14 -5.29
C ASN A 348 -5.29 3.90 -6.36
N LEU A 349 -4.03 4.17 -6.02
CA LEU A 349 -3.10 4.89 -6.88
C LEU A 349 -2.73 4.04 -8.09
N ALA A 350 -2.74 4.61 -9.29
CA ALA A 350 -2.28 3.93 -10.50
C ALA A 350 -1.44 4.86 -11.38
N ILE A 351 -0.29 4.38 -11.85
CA ILE A 351 0.27 4.86 -13.12
C ILE A 351 -0.60 4.25 -14.23
N GLU A 352 -1.21 5.09 -15.06
CA GLU A 352 -2.09 4.63 -16.13
C GLU A 352 -1.29 3.90 -17.23
N PRO A 353 -1.89 2.88 -17.89
CA PRO A 353 -1.20 2.10 -18.90
C PRO A 353 -0.92 2.92 -20.16
N GLY A 354 0.16 2.56 -20.86
CA GLY A 354 0.42 2.99 -22.23
C GLY A 354 -0.19 2.04 -23.25
N GLU A 355 0.17 2.25 -24.52
CA GLU A 355 -0.35 1.46 -25.64
C GLU A 355 0.49 0.22 -25.97
N ARG A 356 1.80 0.26 -25.67
CA ARG A 356 2.75 -0.82 -26.01
C ARG A 356 2.67 -1.96 -24.99
N THR A 357 2.79 -3.21 -25.45
CA THR A 357 2.86 -4.35 -24.51
C THR A 357 4.22 -4.40 -23.82
N PRO A 358 4.35 -5.14 -22.69
CA PRO A 358 5.65 -5.40 -22.08
C PRO A 358 6.65 -6.01 -23.07
N GLU A 359 6.19 -6.93 -23.93
CA GLU A 359 7.00 -7.56 -24.96
C GLU A 359 7.47 -6.54 -26.01
N ASP A 360 6.65 -5.57 -26.39
CA ASP A 360 7.05 -4.50 -27.31
C ASP A 360 8.13 -3.61 -26.70
N LEU A 361 8.04 -3.31 -25.39
CA LEU A 361 9.08 -2.56 -24.69
C LEU A 361 10.40 -3.34 -24.69
N ILE A 362 10.37 -4.62 -24.34
CA ILE A 362 11.55 -5.49 -24.34
C ILE A 362 12.14 -5.59 -25.75
N LYS A 363 11.32 -5.84 -26.77
CA LYS A 363 11.73 -5.95 -28.19
C LYS A 363 12.37 -4.68 -28.73
N SER A 364 12.00 -3.52 -28.20
CA SER A 364 12.56 -2.25 -28.64
C SER A 364 14.02 -2.04 -28.22
N LEU A 365 14.51 -2.82 -27.25
CA LEU A 365 15.85 -2.68 -26.71
C LEU A 365 16.85 -3.63 -27.37
N LYS A 366 17.95 -3.08 -27.91
CA LYS A 366 19.10 -3.89 -28.33
C LYS A 366 19.81 -4.53 -27.14
N SER A 367 19.89 -3.80 -26.03
CA SER A 367 20.41 -4.29 -24.76
C SER A 367 19.73 -3.52 -23.63
N GLY A 368 19.49 -4.18 -22.50
CA GLY A 368 18.85 -3.58 -21.34
C GLY A 368 18.73 -4.57 -20.19
N PHE A 369 18.03 -4.17 -19.13
CA PHE A 369 17.86 -4.99 -17.95
C PHE A 369 16.39 -5.05 -17.51
N TYR A 370 15.81 -6.24 -17.55
CA TYR A 370 14.48 -6.50 -17.02
C TYR A 370 14.56 -6.83 -15.52
N VAL A 371 14.11 -5.92 -14.66
CA VAL A 371 14.22 -6.03 -13.20
C VAL A 371 12.95 -6.63 -12.61
N THR A 372 13.11 -7.75 -11.90
CA THR A 372 12.00 -8.47 -11.25
C THR A 372 12.03 -8.40 -9.73
N GLU A 373 13.15 -8.00 -9.14
CA GLU A 373 13.30 -7.80 -7.70
C GLU A 373 14.29 -6.67 -7.40
N VAL A 374 14.00 -5.93 -6.33
CA VAL A 374 14.87 -4.88 -5.78
C VAL A 374 14.95 -4.99 -4.27
N PHE A 375 16.13 -4.77 -3.71
CA PHE A 375 16.39 -4.91 -2.28
C PHE A 375 17.31 -3.80 -1.76
N GLY A 376 17.35 -3.65 -0.44
CA GLY A 376 18.02 -2.54 0.24
C GLY A 376 17.17 -1.26 0.32
N GLN A 377 17.45 -0.45 1.35
CA GLN A 377 16.92 0.89 1.55
C GLN A 377 17.92 1.87 0.93
N GLY A 378 17.61 2.42 -0.23
CA GLY A 378 18.53 3.34 -0.93
C GLY A 378 17.78 4.35 -1.76
N VAL A 379 16.70 4.88 -1.20
CA VAL A 379 15.92 5.95 -1.82
C VAL A 379 15.84 7.11 -0.84
N ASP A 380 16.39 8.25 -1.23
CA ASP A 380 16.33 9.48 -0.44
C ASP A 380 15.19 10.36 -0.97
N MET A 381 14.15 10.53 -0.15
CA MET A 381 12.97 11.32 -0.51
C MET A 381 13.21 12.84 -0.46
N VAL A 382 14.29 13.32 0.13
CA VAL A 382 14.65 14.75 0.18
C VAL A 382 15.33 15.17 -1.12
N THR A 383 16.27 14.36 -1.60
CA THR A 383 17.12 14.66 -2.78
C THR A 383 16.61 13.98 -4.06
N GLY A 384 15.91 12.86 -3.93
CA GLY A 384 15.49 12.01 -5.04
C GLY A 384 16.52 10.94 -5.42
N GLU A 385 17.66 10.83 -4.73
CA GLU A 385 18.66 9.81 -5.05
C GLU A 385 18.09 8.40 -4.91
N TYR A 386 18.36 7.55 -5.91
CA TYR A 386 17.90 6.18 -5.99
C TYR A 386 19.09 5.26 -6.26
N SER A 387 19.32 4.28 -5.39
CA SER A 387 20.35 3.25 -5.51
C SER A 387 19.91 1.99 -4.80
N ARG A 388 19.60 0.93 -5.53
CA ARG A 388 19.09 -0.32 -4.95
C ARG A 388 19.75 -1.53 -5.59
N GLY A 389 19.98 -2.55 -4.77
CA GLY A 389 20.33 -3.87 -5.28
C GLY A 389 19.18 -4.39 -6.14
N ALA A 390 19.50 -5.03 -7.25
CA ALA A 390 18.51 -5.51 -8.20
C ALA A 390 18.88 -6.89 -8.75
N SER A 391 17.84 -7.64 -9.10
CA SER A 391 17.95 -8.90 -9.84
C SER A 391 16.83 -9.00 -10.87
N GLY A 392 17.08 -9.81 -11.91
CA GLY A 392 16.18 -9.96 -13.02
C GLY A 392 16.84 -10.65 -14.20
N PHE A 393 16.64 -10.15 -15.41
CA PHE A 393 17.08 -10.78 -16.64
C PHE A 393 17.71 -9.75 -17.58
N TRP A 394 18.87 -10.07 -18.13
CA TRP A 394 19.46 -9.26 -19.18
C TRP A 394 18.64 -9.35 -20.46
N ILE A 395 18.54 -8.25 -21.19
CA ILE A 395 17.90 -8.18 -22.50
C ILE A 395 18.99 -8.10 -23.57
N GLU A 396 18.91 -8.95 -24.58
CA GLU A 396 19.76 -8.90 -25.79
C GLU A 396 18.89 -9.02 -27.03
N ASN A 397 19.06 -8.06 -27.96
CA ASN A 397 18.34 -8.03 -29.24
C ASN A 397 16.81 -8.20 -29.12
N GLY A 398 16.23 -7.61 -28.07
CA GLY A 398 14.80 -7.65 -27.85
C GLY A 398 14.26 -8.90 -27.14
N GLU A 399 15.13 -9.74 -26.57
CA GLU A 399 14.75 -10.98 -25.89
C GLU A 399 15.42 -11.09 -24.51
N LEU A 400 14.74 -11.74 -23.56
CA LEU A 400 15.33 -12.07 -22.26
C LEU A 400 16.40 -13.16 -22.45
N ALA A 401 17.66 -12.82 -22.19
CA ALA A 401 18.79 -13.68 -22.50
C ALA A 401 19.21 -14.58 -21.34
N TYR A 402 19.48 -14.00 -20.15
CA TYR A 402 19.98 -14.74 -18.99
C TYR A 402 19.65 -14.03 -17.68
N PRO A 403 19.52 -14.77 -16.56
CA PRO A 403 19.29 -14.16 -15.25
C PRO A 403 20.52 -13.36 -14.77
N VAL A 404 20.25 -12.22 -14.15
CA VAL A 404 21.25 -11.31 -13.57
C VAL A 404 20.93 -11.09 -12.11
N ALA A 405 21.96 -11.22 -11.26
CA ALA A 405 21.88 -10.97 -9.83
C ALA A 405 23.17 -10.28 -9.34
N GLU A 406 23.15 -9.84 -8.08
CA GLU A 406 24.27 -9.13 -7.44
C GLU A 406 24.70 -7.84 -8.17
N VAL A 407 23.74 -7.11 -8.72
CA VAL A 407 23.95 -5.79 -9.33
C VAL A 407 23.22 -4.70 -8.55
N THR A 408 23.64 -3.46 -8.73
CA THR A 408 22.96 -2.27 -8.20
C THR A 408 22.54 -1.37 -9.36
N ILE A 409 21.31 -0.87 -9.34
CA ILE A 409 20.84 0.15 -10.27
C ILE A 409 20.73 1.50 -9.54
N ALA A 410 21.18 2.57 -10.19
CA ALA A 410 21.20 3.91 -9.62
C ALA A 410 20.75 4.98 -10.62
N SER A 411 20.10 6.03 -10.10
CA SER A 411 19.70 7.25 -10.82
C SER A 411 19.17 8.29 -9.81
N ASN A 412 18.54 9.35 -10.30
CA ASN A 412 17.71 10.25 -9.50
C ASN A 412 16.24 10.10 -9.92
N LEU A 413 15.31 10.03 -8.97
CA LEU A 413 13.87 9.83 -9.20
C LEU A 413 13.28 10.87 -10.15
N LYS A 414 13.74 12.13 -10.15
CA LYS A 414 13.28 13.13 -11.13
C LYS A 414 13.64 12.73 -12.56
N THR A 415 14.87 12.30 -12.76
CA THR A 415 15.35 11.81 -14.06
C THR A 415 14.59 10.55 -14.47
N MET A 416 14.42 9.61 -13.54
CA MET A 416 13.67 8.37 -13.78
C MET A 416 12.24 8.67 -14.25
N PHE A 417 11.52 9.57 -13.57
CA PHE A 417 10.15 9.90 -13.95
C PHE A 417 10.06 10.62 -15.30
N LEU A 418 11.03 11.45 -15.64
CA LEU A 418 11.09 12.17 -16.93
C LEU A 418 11.41 11.25 -18.12
N ASN A 419 12.06 10.11 -17.87
CA ASN A 419 12.45 9.12 -18.89
C ASN A 419 11.60 7.84 -18.85
N MET A 420 10.42 7.91 -18.23
CA MET A 420 9.56 6.75 -18.01
C MET A 420 8.58 6.53 -19.17
N VAL A 421 8.41 5.27 -19.59
CA VAL A 421 7.40 4.86 -20.56
C VAL A 421 6.59 3.68 -20.01
N PRO A 422 5.24 3.80 -19.93
CA PRO A 422 4.40 2.74 -19.40
C PRO A 422 4.00 1.73 -20.48
N ALA A 423 3.90 0.46 -20.09
CA ALA A 423 3.29 -0.59 -20.90
C ALA A 423 1.78 -0.69 -20.69
N SER A 424 1.14 -1.65 -21.35
CA SER A 424 -0.32 -1.85 -21.36
C SER A 424 -0.87 -2.77 -20.26
N ASP A 425 -0.03 -3.39 -19.44
CA ASP A 425 -0.35 -4.49 -18.52
C ASP A 425 -0.69 -4.06 -17.08
N LEU A 426 -1.48 -2.99 -16.92
CA LEU A 426 -1.86 -2.50 -15.59
C LEU A 426 -2.77 -3.49 -14.85
N ASP A 427 -2.30 -3.99 -13.70
CA ASP A 427 -3.11 -4.77 -12.76
C ASP A 427 -3.59 -3.93 -11.57
N ARG A 428 -4.90 -3.70 -11.50
CA ARG A 428 -5.57 -2.89 -10.45
C ARG A 428 -6.04 -3.70 -9.24
N ASN A 429 -5.59 -4.93 -9.09
CA ASN A 429 -5.84 -5.75 -7.89
C ASN A 429 -4.93 -5.36 -6.70
N PHE A 430 -4.30 -4.20 -6.75
CA PHE A 430 -3.39 -3.68 -5.74
C PHE A 430 -3.76 -2.26 -5.35
N GLY A 431 -3.52 -1.89 -4.09
CA GLY A 431 -3.77 -0.51 -3.62
C GLY A 431 -2.84 0.51 -4.30
N THR A 432 -1.69 0.07 -4.76
CA THR A 432 -0.85 0.84 -5.69
C THR A 432 -0.56 -0.03 -6.89
N ALA A 433 -0.92 0.48 -8.06
CA ALA A 433 -0.84 -0.21 -9.34
C ALA A 433 0.10 0.54 -10.28
N ALA A 434 0.86 -0.22 -11.06
CA ALA A 434 1.65 0.29 -12.15
C ALA A 434 1.75 -0.83 -13.20
N PRO A 435 1.76 -0.50 -14.49
CA PRO A 435 2.12 -1.46 -15.53
C PRO A 435 3.62 -1.75 -15.46
N THR A 436 4.11 -2.60 -16.35
CA THR A 436 5.54 -2.64 -16.68
C THR A 436 6.01 -1.24 -17.08
N LEU A 437 7.18 -0.82 -16.59
CA LEU A 437 7.74 0.51 -16.86
C LEU A 437 9.12 0.38 -17.49
N LEU A 438 9.34 0.99 -18.66
CA LEU A 438 10.68 1.25 -19.17
C LEU A 438 11.17 2.59 -18.61
N ILE A 439 12.39 2.62 -18.07
CA ILE A 439 13.08 3.83 -17.63
C ILE A 439 14.46 3.85 -18.30
N GLU A 440 14.68 4.88 -19.12
CA GLU A 440 15.90 5.03 -19.92
C GLU A 440 16.99 5.79 -19.15
N GLY A 441 18.25 5.42 -19.39
CA GLY A 441 19.42 6.15 -18.90
C GLY A 441 19.70 5.99 -17.39
N MET A 442 19.52 4.79 -16.85
CA MET A 442 19.99 4.46 -15.50
C MET A 442 21.46 4.00 -15.53
N THR A 443 22.08 3.87 -14.35
CA THR A 443 23.42 3.29 -14.20
C THR A 443 23.31 1.94 -13.51
N LEU A 444 23.98 0.93 -14.05
CA LEU A 444 24.18 -0.37 -13.41
C LEU A 444 25.62 -0.47 -12.90
N ALA A 445 25.78 -0.86 -11.64
CA ALA A 445 27.04 -1.28 -11.06
C ALA A 445 27.00 -2.80 -10.83
N GLY A 446 27.97 -3.51 -11.39
CA GLY A 446 28.03 -4.96 -11.38
C GLY A 446 29.46 -5.47 -11.32
N ALA A 447 29.85 -6.28 -12.31
CA ALA A 447 31.20 -6.77 -12.49
C ALA A 447 32.19 -5.66 -12.89
#